data_AF-A0A0C3G5F0-F1
#
_entry.id   AF-A0A0C3G5F0-F1
#
_cell.length_a   1.000
_cell.length_b   1.000
_cell.length_c   1.000
_cell.angle_alpha   90.00
_cell.angle_beta   90.00
_cell.angle_gamma   90.00
#
_symmetry.space_group_name_H-M   'P 1'
#
loop_
_entity.id
_entity.type
_entity.pdbx_description
1 polymer ?
#
loop_
_entity_poly.entity_id
_entity_poly.type
_entity_poly.pdbx_seq_one_letter_code
_entity_poly.pdbx_strand_id
1 'polypeptide(L)' 'MPTAVISNATRIWELNVSWPLFSQCGVWDIKGRGVDIWECIRAHDSSPGSQPPNTMYWRYLGRR' A
#
# COMPACT_ATOMS: atom_id res chain seq x y z
N MET A 1 15.78 3.63 12.73
CA MET A 1 14.75 3.20 11.77
C MET A 1 13.71 4.31 11.75
N PRO A 2 13.56 5.13 10.70
CA PRO A 2 12.47 6.10 10.68
C PRO A 2 11.15 5.33 10.72
N THR A 3 10.35 5.58 11.75
CA THR A 3 8.98 5.08 11.88
C THR A 3 8.20 5.56 10.67
N ALA A 4 7.74 4.63 9.83
CA ALA A 4 6.93 4.99 8.67
C ALA A 4 5.63 5.62 9.17
N VAL A 5 5.46 6.92 8.91
CA VAL A 5 4.28 7.66 9.34
C VAL A 5 3.15 7.32 8.38
N ILE A 6 2.07 6.72 8.88
CA ILE A 6 0.85 6.51 8.10
C ILE A 6 0.22 7.89 7.84
N SER A 7 0.18 8.30 6.57
CA SER A 7 -0.41 9.56 6.12
C SER A 7 -1.86 9.67 6.57
N ASN A 8 -2.34 10.88 6.87
CA ASN A 8 -3.71 11.10 7.31
C ASN A 8 -4.73 10.55 6.29
N ALA A 9 -4.44 10.72 5.00
CA ALA A 9 -5.18 10.12 3.89
C ALA A 9 -4.32 9.09 3.14
N THR A 10 -4.83 7.87 3.04
CA THR A 10 -4.25 6.76 2.26
C THR A 10 -5.26 6.35 1.20
N ARG A 11 -4.86 6.43 -0.08
CA ARG A 11 -5.72 6.02 -1.20
C ARG A 11 -5.90 4.49 -1.19
N ILE A 12 -7.05 3.98 -1.60
CA ILE A 12 -7.23 2.53 -1.77
C ILE A 12 -6.38 2.02 -2.95
N TRP A 13 -5.88 0.78 -2.86
CA TRP A 13 -5.20 0.19 -4.01
C TRP A 13 -6.18 0.02 -5.19
N GLU A 14 -5.83 0.59 -6.34
CA GLU A 14 -6.64 0.59 -7.56
C GLU A 14 -5.77 0.25 -8.79
N LEU A 15 -6.37 -0.39 -9.80
CA LEU A 15 -5.73 -0.71 -11.07
C LEU A 15 -5.51 0.55 -11.94
N ASN A 16 -4.46 0.55 -12.76
CA ASN A 16 -4.09 1.65 -13.67
C ASN A 16 -3.79 2.99 -12.96
N VAL A 17 -3.46 2.94 -11.66
CA VAL A 17 -3.00 4.10 -10.89
C VAL A 17 -1.48 4.05 -10.78
N SER A 18 -0.84 5.19 -11.02
CA SER A 18 0.61 5.32 -10.83
C SER A 18 0.92 5.55 -9.35
N TRP A 19 1.82 4.73 -8.79
CA TRP A 19 2.26 4.82 -7.40
C TRP A 19 3.71 5.30 -7.35
N PRO A 20 3.96 6.55 -6.90
CA PRO A 20 5.31 7.02 -6.69
C PRO A 20 5.97 6.32 -5.49
N LEU A 21 7.29 6.43 -5.40
CA LEU A 21 8.06 5.92 -4.27
C LEU A 21 7.57 6.53 -2.95
N PHE A 22 7.45 5.71 -1.91
CA PHE A 22 6.91 6.06 -0.58
C PHE A 22 5.43 6.46 -0.54
N SER A 23 4.73 6.35 -1.67
CA SER A 23 3.28 6.54 -1.69
C SER A 23 2.57 5.42 -0.93
N GLN A 24 1.45 5.72 -0.29
CA GLN A 24 0.77 4.77 0.60
C GLN A 24 -0.59 4.36 0.06
N CYS A 25 -0.87 3.06 0.08
CA CYS A 25 -2.17 2.51 -0.26
C CYS A 25 -2.81 1.73 0.89
N GLY A 26 -4.13 1.77 0.98
CA GLY A 26 -4.93 0.94 1.86
C GLY A 26 -5.55 -0.25 1.12
N VAL A 27 -5.54 -1.42 1.74
CA VAL A 27 -6.23 -2.63 1.25
C VAL A 27 -7.13 -3.15 2.37
N TRP A 28 -8.39 -3.42 2.03
CA TRP A 28 -9.33 -4.01 2.99
C TRP A 28 -9.01 -5.49 3.21
N ASP A 29 -8.68 -5.87 4.43
CA ASP A 29 -8.52 -7.26 4.83
C ASP A 29 -9.85 -7.83 5.35
N ILE A 30 -10.43 -8.73 4.57
CA ILE A 30 -11.70 -9.40 4.89
C ILE A 30 -11.58 -10.25 6.17
N LYS A 31 -10.40 -10.84 6.44
CA LYS A 31 -10.21 -11.73 7.59
C LYS A 31 -10.08 -10.93 8.89
N GLY A 32 -9.30 -9.87 8.85
CA GLY A 32 -9.03 -9.00 9.98
C GLY A 32 -10.06 -7.90 10.23
N ARG A 33 -11.01 -7.70 9.30
CA ARG A 33 -12.01 -6.61 9.33
C ARG A 33 -11.38 -5.23 9.56
N GLY A 34 -10.33 -4.92 8.81
CA GLY A 34 -9.61 -3.65 8.93
C GLY A 34 -8.94 -3.25 7.63
N VAL A 35 -8.35 -2.06 7.61
CA VAL A 35 -7.60 -1.56 6.45
C VAL A 35 -6.12 -1.74 6.73
N ASP A 36 -5.48 -2.62 5.98
CA ASP A 36 -4.03 -2.77 5.99
C ASP A 36 -3.40 -1.70 5.11
N ILE A 37 -2.44 -0.97 5.67
CA ILE A 37 -1.72 0.11 5.01
C ILE A 37 -0.37 -0.40 4.53
N TRP A 38 -0.10 -0.13 3.26
CA TRP A 38 1.10 -0.52 2.56
C TRP A 38 1.76 0.71 1.96
N GLU A 39 3.08 0.69 1.89
CA GLU A 39 3.90 1.73 1.29
C GLU A 39 4.60 1.20 0.06
N CYS A 40 4.55 1.97 -1.02
CA CYS A 40 5.22 1.68 -2.26
C CYS A 40 6.73 1.84 -2.10
N ILE A 41 7.48 0.76 -2.18
CA ILE A 41 8.95 0.76 -2.11
C ILE A 41 9.61 0.78 -3.49
N ARG A 42 8.81 0.72 -4.57
CA ARG A 42 9.28 0.80 -5.95
C ARG A 42 8.21 1.48 -6.81
N ALA A 43 8.54 2.64 -7.38
CA ALA A 43 7.62 3.37 -8.25
C ALA A 43 7.17 2.48 -9.43
N HIS A 44 5.86 2.38 -9.64
CA HIS A 44 5.26 1.54 -10.68
C HIS A 44 3.81 1.97 -10.96
N ASP A 45 3.27 1.53 -12.08
CA ASP A 45 1.84 1.60 -12.36
C ASP A 45 1.16 0.33 -11.88
N SER A 46 0.00 0.47 -11.23
CA SER A 46 -0.79 -0.67 -10.76
C SER A 46 -1.22 -1.56 -11.93
N SER A 47 -0.69 -2.78 -11.94
CA SER A 47 -1.09 -3.85 -12.85
C SER A 47 -1.62 -5.04 -12.06
N PRO A 48 -2.36 -5.97 -12.70
CA PRO A 48 -2.66 -7.25 -12.07
C PRO A 48 -1.38 -7.91 -11.55
N GLY A 49 -1.37 -8.33 -10.29
CA GLY A 49 -0.20 -8.93 -9.63
C GLY A 49 0.79 -7.94 -9.00
N SER A 50 0.67 -6.63 -9.24
CA SER A 50 1.45 -5.63 -8.49
C SER A 50 0.80 -5.24 -7.17
N GLN A 51 -0.41 -5.73 -6.86
CA GLN A 51 -1.14 -5.43 -5.63
C GLN A 51 -0.46 -5.94 -4.35
N PRO A 52 -0.67 -5.28 -3.19
CA PRO A 52 -0.34 -5.87 -1.89
C PRO A 52 -1.06 -7.22 -1.74
N PRO A 53 -0.42 -8.24 -1.12
CA PRO A 53 0.80 -8.19 -0.31
C PRO A 53 2.11 -8.45 -1.09
N ASN A 54 2.22 -8.02 -2.35
CA ASN A 54 3.44 -8.22 -3.14
C ASN A 54 4.64 -7.41 -2.57
N THR A 55 5.57 -8.11 -1.92
CA THR A 55 6.75 -7.54 -1.25
C THR A 55 7.80 -6.96 -2.19
N MET A 56 7.68 -7.17 -3.51
CA MET A 56 8.55 -6.54 -4.50
C MET A 56 8.22 -5.05 -4.69
N TYR A 57 6.99 -4.65 -4.39
CA TYR A 57 6.48 -3.30 -4.60
C TYR A 57 5.99 -2.65 -3.31
N TRP A 58 5.57 -3.43 -2.32
CA TRP A 58 4.90 -2.94 -1.12
C TRP A 58 5.58 -3.37 0.18
N ARG A 59 5.66 -2.43 1.12
CA ARG A 59 6.07 -2.64 2.50
C ARG A 59 4.89 -2.43 3.42
N TYR A 60 4.61 -3.40 4.29
CA TYR A 60 3.56 -3.25 5.30
C TYR A 60 3.94 -2.17 6.31
N LEU A 61 3.03 -1.22 6.55
CA LEU A 61 3.22 -0.18 7.57
C LEU A 61 2.44 -0.47 8.84
N GLY A 62 1.25 -1.04 8.72
CA GLY A 62 0.36 -1.26 9.85
C GLY A 62 -1.11 -1.33 9.42
N ARG A 63 -2.00 -1.21 10.40
CA ARG A 63 -3.45 -1.30 10.21
C ARG A 63 -4.16 -0.09 10.81
N ARG A 64 -5.27 0.30 10.17
CA ARG A 64 -6.30 1.20 10.74
C ARG A 64 -7.56 0.42 11.08
#